data_AF-A0A6J6V2W2-F1
#
_entry.id   AF-A0A6J6V2W2-F1
#
_cell.length_a   1.000
_cell.length_b   1.000
_cell.length_c   1.000
_cell.angle_alpha   90.00
_cell.angle_beta   90.00
_cell.angle_gamma   90.00
#
_symmetry.space_group_name_H-M   'P 1'
#
loop_
_entity.id
_entity.type
_entity.pdbx_description
1 polymer ?
#
loop_
_entity_poly.entity_id
_entity_poly.type
_entity_poly.pdbx_seq_one_letter_code
_entity_poly.pdbx_strand_id
1 'polypeptide(L)'
;MTRIRRLVGALAAALLVLAGLLVVPSPVATAAQTELCSGYAGCAEKGYGNRGYRAESDRMWWRMYAGHNCTNYVAFRMVQSGMSPERPWEGSGNASNWGHAMSRITDDRPMVGSVAWWDSNQGYAGSNGHVAYVERVVSPREIIVSEDFWGGDFHWRRITKGDSYWPNGFIHFNDKAVEPVEKPTITGEAAVGETLTATTGEWTPAAKRRIQWYAAGKPIPGATEATFTPSPAQRRMRLSVEVLATRKGYAEGRASSPRSPKVQPGTLVAAAQPRVEGTPRVEEVLTLDRGATTPVADRTTVRWLADGEPVRGAEGDRLRLTPDLVGARITAEVVSVREGYHDLLTSAEASGRVEPGRIRTDRDWSLSGKPARDERLVVDPGRVVSPADAEVTYTWLRDGEPIGRPQPAEDGAKVLRHRLISEDVGHVVGVRVEVSRPGYETLTRVLEAERRTTTTSRTEVAARAVVTDEGTKRKPDVQRRVVVDVTVEAPGVEAPSGPVVVRLDGQEVEGRLEGGALRLVLRDVSPGKHVVRVQYLGTEVVEGSRSSAGVRVAKRPAE
;
A
#
# COMPACT_ATOMS: atom_id res chain seq x y z
N MET A 1 -24.55 3.30 87.81
CA MET A 1 -25.71 4.03 87.27
C MET A 1 -26.45 3.09 86.31
N THR A 2 -27.48 2.35 86.77
CA THR A 2 -28.93 2.65 86.61
C THR A 2 -29.39 2.63 85.14
N ARG A 3 -30.36 1.85 84.64
CA ARG A 3 -31.56 1.11 85.13
C ARG A 3 -31.92 0.08 84.03
N ILE A 4 -32.27 -1.21 84.24
CA ILE A 4 -33.40 -1.87 84.92
C ILE A 4 -34.80 -1.40 84.50
N ARG A 5 -35.58 -2.33 83.90
CA ARG A 5 -37.00 -2.69 84.16
C ARG A 5 -37.32 -3.86 83.21
N ARG A 6 -37.37 -5.14 83.57
CA ARG A 6 -38.22 -5.89 84.52
C ARG A 6 -39.71 -5.52 84.46
N LEU A 7 -40.51 -6.48 83.98
CA LEU A 7 -41.84 -6.77 84.52
C LEU A 7 -42.02 -8.29 84.52
N VAL A 8 -42.16 -8.81 85.75
CA VAL A 8 -42.61 -10.16 86.10
C VAL A 8 -44.10 -10.04 86.40
N GLY A 9 -44.90 -11.00 85.94
CA GLY A 9 -46.26 -11.23 86.40
C GLY A 9 -46.51 -12.72 86.45
N ALA A 10 -46.47 -13.29 87.66
CA ALA A 10 -46.89 -14.64 87.95
C ALA A 10 -48.41 -14.68 88.18
N LEU A 11 -49.11 -15.77 87.81
CA LEU A 11 -49.96 -16.53 88.73
C LEU A 11 -50.55 -17.82 88.10
N ALA A 12 -50.47 -18.88 88.90
CA ALA A 12 -51.47 -19.92 89.16
C ALA A 12 -51.94 -20.90 88.06
N ALA A 13 -51.43 -22.13 88.22
CA ALA A 13 -52.09 -23.44 88.09
C ALA A 13 -53.58 -23.51 87.67
N ALA A 14 -53.83 -24.28 86.61
CA ALA A 14 -54.94 -25.21 86.53
C ALA A 14 -54.54 -26.39 85.61
N LEU A 15 -54.52 -27.60 86.17
CA LEU A 15 -54.51 -28.84 85.42
C LEU A 15 -55.70 -28.87 84.47
N LEU A 16 -55.48 -29.16 83.19
CA LEU A 16 -56.43 -29.91 82.37
C LEU A 16 -55.65 -30.61 81.25
N VAL A 17 -55.76 -31.93 81.29
CA VAL A 17 -55.25 -32.91 80.35
C VAL A 17 -55.71 -32.56 78.93
N LEU A 18 -54.78 -32.30 78.02
CA LEU A 18 -55.02 -32.49 76.59
C LEU A 18 -53.80 -33.20 75.99
N ALA A 19 -54.01 -34.48 75.69
CA ALA A 19 -53.12 -35.29 74.87
C ALA A 19 -53.03 -34.66 73.46
N GLY A 20 -51.97 -33.90 73.20
CA GLY A 20 -51.57 -33.44 71.88
C GLY A 20 -50.36 -34.23 71.43
N LEU A 21 -50.55 -35.15 70.49
CA LEU A 21 -49.50 -35.98 69.90
C LEU A 21 -48.31 -35.13 69.45
N LEU A 22 -47.14 -35.36 70.05
CA LEU A 22 -45.86 -35.12 69.39
C LEU A 22 -45.75 -36.15 68.25
N VAL A 23 -46.22 -35.79 67.06
CA VAL A 23 -45.83 -36.49 65.84
C VAL A 23 -44.38 -36.10 65.56
N VAL A 24 -43.44 -36.85 66.12
CA VAL A 24 -42.10 -36.94 65.55
C VAL A 24 -42.32 -37.55 64.16
N PRO A 25 -41.97 -36.89 63.05
CA PRO A 25 -41.99 -37.59 61.77
C PRO A 25 -40.99 -38.73 61.90
N SER A 26 -41.51 -39.96 61.98
CA SER A 26 -40.69 -41.14 61.76
C SER A 26 -39.96 -40.93 60.43
N PRO A 27 -38.66 -41.24 60.32
CA PRO A 27 -38.06 -41.31 58.99
C PRO A 27 -38.94 -42.27 58.20
N VAL A 28 -39.57 -41.77 57.14
CA VAL A 28 -40.32 -42.62 56.22
C VAL A 28 -39.32 -43.67 55.77
N ALA A 29 -39.56 -44.93 56.14
CA ALA A 29 -38.77 -46.04 55.66
C ALA A 29 -38.92 -46.03 54.12
N THR A 30 -37.93 -45.48 53.42
CA THR A 30 -37.82 -45.63 51.98
C THR A 30 -37.74 -47.13 51.72
N ALA A 31 -38.72 -47.66 50.98
CA ALA A 31 -38.78 -49.08 50.65
C ALA A 31 -37.42 -49.53 50.08
N ALA A 32 -36.85 -50.56 50.69
CA ALA A 32 -35.52 -51.11 50.39
C ALA A 32 -35.28 -51.28 48.88
N GLN A 33 -36.26 -51.89 48.21
CA GLN A 33 -36.40 -51.84 46.77
C GLN A 33 -37.81 -51.39 46.39
N THR A 34 -37.94 -50.74 45.23
CA THR A 34 -39.23 -50.38 44.63
C THR A 34 -39.26 -50.89 43.19
N GLU A 35 -40.23 -51.75 42.88
CA GLU A 35 -40.55 -52.08 41.48
C GLU A 35 -41.18 -50.86 40.81
N LEU A 36 -40.52 -50.33 39.79
CA LEU A 36 -41.00 -49.18 39.02
C LEU A 36 -42.04 -49.63 37.98
N CYS A 37 -41.79 -50.79 37.38
CA CYS A 37 -42.66 -51.45 36.43
C CYS A 37 -42.32 -52.94 36.30
N SER A 38 -43.28 -53.69 35.78
CA SER A 38 -43.16 -55.10 35.36
C SER A 38 -43.82 -55.27 34.00
N GLY A 39 -43.36 -56.27 33.25
CA GLY A 39 -43.85 -56.55 31.91
C GLY A 39 -43.25 -55.66 30.85
N TYR A 40 -42.96 -56.23 29.67
CA TYR A 40 -42.51 -55.42 28.53
C TYR A 40 -43.49 -54.28 28.20
N ALA A 41 -44.80 -54.53 28.25
CA ALA A 41 -45.83 -53.52 27.97
C ALA A 41 -45.97 -52.50 29.12
N GLY A 42 -46.12 -52.98 30.36
CA GLY A 42 -46.30 -52.11 31.53
C GLY A 42 -45.09 -51.23 31.82
N CYS A 43 -43.88 -51.71 31.51
CA CYS A 43 -42.68 -50.90 31.54
C CYS A 43 -42.65 -49.86 30.41
N ALA A 44 -42.98 -50.25 29.17
CA ALA A 44 -42.99 -49.32 28.04
C ALA A 44 -43.97 -48.15 28.23
N GLU A 45 -45.18 -48.41 28.75
CA GLU A 45 -46.19 -47.37 29.06
C GLU A 45 -45.68 -46.34 30.07
N LYS A 46 -44.85 -46.76 31.01
CA LYS A 46 -44.21 -45.90 32.02
C LYS A 46 -42.90 -45.25 31.55
N GLY A 47 -42.53 -45.42 30.28
CA GLY A 47 -41.30 -44.87 29.69
C GLY A 47 -40.04 -45.69 29.95
N TYR A 48 -40.17 -46.90 30.50
CA TYR A 48 -39.07 -47.81 30.80
C TYR A 48 -38.93 -48.89 29.71
N GLY A 49 -38.11 -48.63 28.70
CA GLY A 49 -37.91 -49.57 27.58
C GLY A 49 -37.02 -50.78 27.93
N ASN A 50 -37.22 -51.89 27.22
CA ASN A 50 -36.37 -53.10 27.26
C ASN A 50 -35.19 -53.08 26.25
N ARG A 51 -34.97 -51.93 25.60
CA ARG A 51 -33.95 -51.69 24.55
C ARG A 51 -33.97 -52.67 23.37
N GLY A 52 -35.13 -53.25 23.07
CA GLY A 52 -35.32 -54.19 21.96
C GLY A 52 -35.22 -55.66 22.38
N TYR A 53 -34.96 -55.96 23.66
CA TYR A 53 -34.75 -57.33 24.10
C TYR A 53 -35.94 -58.25 23.82
N ARG A 54 -37.18 -57.75 23.87
CA ARG A 54 -38.37 -58.55 23.54
C ARG A 54 -38.32 -59.17 22.14
N ALA A 55 -37.67 -58.52 21.18
CA ALA A 55 -37.50 -59.05 19.83
C ALA A 55 -36.27 -59.97 19.69
N GLU A 56 -35.39 -59.96 20.69
CA GLU A 56 -34.08 -60.61 20.69
C GLU A 56 -33.98 -61.71 21.76
N SER A 57 -35.04 -61.93 22.55
CA SER A 57 -35.06 -62.86 23.67
C SER A 57 -34.88 -64.30 23.21
N ASP A 58 -35.36 -64.65 22.01
CA ASP A 58 -35.24 -66.00 21.43
C ASP A 58 -33.81 -66.35 20.99
N ARG A 59 -32.87 -65.39 21.05
CA ARG A 59 -31.45 -65.62 20.77
C ARG A 59 -30.67 -65.84 22.05
N MET A 60 -29.67 -66.71 21.97
CA MET A 60 -28.71 -66.95 23.04
C MET A 60 -27.54 -65.96 22.94
N TRP A 61 -27.55 -64.92 23.76
CA TRP A 61 -26.45 -63.98 23.92
C TRP A 61 -25.44 -64.55 24.92
N TRP A 62 -24.14 -64.50 24.60
CA TRP A 62 -23.07 -65.12 25.41
C TRP A 62 -23.29 -66.60 25.72
N ARG A 63 -24.01 -67.31 24.83
CA ARG A 63 -24.43 -68.70 25.01
C ARG A 63 -25.29 -68.92 26.27
N MET A 64 -25.94 -67.88 26.79
CA MET A 64 -26.94 -67.98 27.86
C MET A 64 -28.27 -68.46 27.26
N TYR A 65 -29.05 -69.23 28.02
CA TYR A 65 -30.35 -69.73 27.56
C TYR A 65 -31.28 -68.58 27.17
N ALA A 66 -31.88 -68.71 25.99
CA ALA A 66 -32.87 -67.79 25.43
C ALA A 66 -34.15 -67.72 26.28
N GLY A 67 -34.96 -66.68 26.04
CA GLY A 67 -36.20 -66.37 26.74
C GLY A 67 -36.01 -65.42 27.92
N HIS A 68 -37.03 -65.34 28.78
CA HIS A 68 -37.01 -64.56 30.02
C HIS A 68 -35.94 -65.13 30.97
N ASN A 69 -34.78 -64.46 31.02
CA ASN A 69 -33.61 -64.88 31.77
C ASN A 69 -32.68 -63.68 32.03
N CYS A 70 -32.29 -63.47 33.30
CA CYS A 70 -31.41 -62.38 33.71
C CYS A 70 -30.06 -62.38 32.97
N THR A 71 -29.44 -63.55 32.82
CA THR A 71 -28.10 -63.67 32.22
C THR A 71 -28.12 -63.40 30.72
N ASN A 72 -29.17 -63.84 30.01
CA ASN A 72 -29.33 -63.59 28.58
C ASN A 72 -29.68 -62.13 28.30
N TYR A 73 -30.53 -61.52 29.14
CA TYR A 73 -30.86 -60.10 29.04
C TYR A 73 -29.63 -59.21 29.24
N VAL A 74 -28.86 -59.43 30.31
CA VAL A 74 -27.65 -58.64 30.57
C VAL A 74 -26.60 -58.87 29.48
N ALA A 75 -26.43 -60.11 28.99
CA ALA A 75 -25.54 -60.39 27.86
C ALA A 75 -25.93 -59.61 26.60
N PHE A 76 -27.23 -59.59 26.24
CA PHE A 76 -27.74 -58.76 25.16
C PHE A 76 -27.38 -57.27 25.36
N ARG A 77 -27.60 -56.75 26.58
CA ARG A 77 -27.29 -55.36 26.91
C ARG A 77 -25.81 -55.04 26.85
N MET A 78 -24.94 -55.98 27.24
CA MET A 78 -23.48 -55.85 27.12
C MET A 78 -23.04 -55.84 25.66
N VAL A 79 -23.62 -56.69 24.81
CA VAL A 79 -23.32 -56.68 23.37
C VAL A 79 -23.83 -55.40 22.72
N GLN A 80 -25.02 -54.93 23.10
CA GLN A 80 -25.57 -53.65 22.66
C GLN A 80 -24.69 -52.46 23.09
N SER A 81 -24.02 -52.54 24.25
CA SER A 81 -23.05 -51.52 24.69
C SER A 81 -21.68 -51.65 24.01
N GLY A 82 -21.50 -52.58 23.08
CA GLY A 82 -20.31 -52.72 22.23
C GLY A 82 -19.36 -53.84 22.63
N MET A 83 -19.76 -54.76 23.51
CA MET A 83 -18.98 -55.96 23.79
C MET A 83 -19.08 -57.01 22.67
N SER A 84 -18.13 -57.96 22.68
CA SER A 84 -18.19 -59.14 21.82
C SER A 84 -19.47 -59.96 22.09
N PRO A 85 -20.09 -60.59 21.08
CA PRO A 85 -21.16 -61.57 21.28
C PRO A 85 -20.68 -62.88 21.93
N GLU A 86 -19.37 -63.03 22.14
CA GLU A 86 -18.78 -64.13 22.89
C GLU A 86 -18.70 -63.79 24.38
N ARG A 87 -18.98 -64.79 25.22
CA ARG A 87 -18.88 -64.66 26.68
C ARG A 87 -17.42 -64.46 27.09
N PRO A 88 -17.10 -63.48 27.95
CA PRO A 88 -15.71 -63.17 28.29
C PRO A 88 -15.05 -64.14 29.30
N TRP A 89 -15.75 -65.19 29.74
CA TRP A 89 -15.22 -66.24 30.62
C TRP A 89 -15.74 -67.63 30.22
N GLU A 90 -15.05 -68.66 30.70
CA GLU A 90 -15.41 -70.07 30.52
C GLU A 90 -16.06 -70.68 31.77
N GLY A 91 -16.76 -71.81 31.61
CA GLY A 91 -17.44 -72.50 32.70
C GLY A 91 -18.89 -72.06 32.92
N SER A 92 -19.30 -71.93 34.19
CA SER A 92 -20.71 -71.71 34.55
C SER A 92 -21.25 -70.37 34.04
N GLY A 93 -22.45 -70.42 33.43
CA GLY A 93 -23.21 -69.25 32.98
C GLY A 93 -24.18 -68.70 34.02
N ASN A 94 -24.36 -69.38 35.16
CA ASN A 94 -25.25 -68.95 36.22
C ASN A 94 -24.84 -67.57 36.75
N ALA A 95 -25.83 -66.71 37.03
CA ALA A 95 -25.60 -65.36 37.50
C ALA A 95 -24.71 -65.32 38.77
N SER A 96 -24.85 -66.27 39.69
CA SER A 96 -24.02 -66.38 40.90
C SER A 96 -22.52 -66.49 40.60
N ASN A 97 -22.13 -67.01 39.44
CA ASN A 97 -20.72 -67.13 39.06
C ASN A 97 -20.14 -65.85 38.42
N TRP A 98 -20.96 -64.91 37.94
CA TRP A 98 -20.48 -63.79 37.11
C TRP A 98 -19.48 -62.90 37.85
N GLY A 99 -19.80 -62.46 39.07
CA GLY A 99 -18.91 -61.60 39.84
C GLY A 99 -17.61 -62.29 40.25
N HIS A 100 -17.65 -63.61 40.51
CA HIS A 100 -16.47 -64.42 40.82
C HIS A 100 -15.58 -64.62 39.60
N ALA A 101 -16.16 -65.04 38.48
CA ALA A 101 -15.45 -65.22 37.21
C ALA A 101 -14.80 -63.92 36.71
N MET A 102 -15.46 -62.79 36.98
CA MET A 102 -14.99 -61.45 36.60
C MET A 102 -14.42 -60.65 37.78
N SER A 103 -13.95 -61.32 38.85
CA SER A 103 -13.48 -60.68 40.10
C SER A 103 -12.47 -59.55 39.92
N ARG A 104 -11.64 -59.57 38.87
CA ARG A 104 -10.68 -58.50 38.54
C ARG A 104 -11.33 -57.17 38.16
N ILE A 105 -12.56 -57.20 37.65
CA ILE A 105 -13.32 -56.03 37.22
C ILE A 105 -14.62 -55.85 38.03
N THR A 106 -14.81 -56.64 39.08
CA THR A 106 -15.95 -56.53 40.00
C THR A 106 -15.51 -55.69 41.20
N ASP A 107 -16.18 -54.57 41.44
CA ASP A 107 -15.97 -53.75 42.64
C ASP A 107 -17.30 -53.27 43.25
N ASP A 108 -17.27 -52.41 44.26
CA ASP A 108 -18.47 -51.99 45.02
C ASP A 108 -19.07 -50.67 44.51
N ARG A 109 -18.57 -50.11 43.40
CA ARG A 109 -18.96 -48.81 42.87
C ARG A 109 -19.97 -48.96 41.75
N PRO A 110 -21.23 -48.54 41.93
CA PRO A 110 -22.19 -48.55 40.83
C PRO A 110 -21.79 -47.55 39.74
N MET A 111 -21.86 -47.98 38.49
CA MET A 111 -21.67 -47.13 37.31
C MET A 111 -22.78 -47.45 36.31
N VAL A 112 -23.25 -46.44 35.57
CA VAL A 112 -24.24 -46.69 34.52
C VAL A 112 -23.60 -47.60 33.47
N GLY A 113 -24.27 -48.71 33.17
CA GLY A 113 -23.75 -49.74 32.27
C GLY A 113 -22.95 -50.85 32.93
N SER A 114 -22.62 -50.75 34.22
CA SER A 114 -22.10 -51.90 34.95
C SER A 114 -23.20 -52.94 35.16
N VAL A 115 -22.78 -54.19 35.45
CA VAL A 115 -23.71 -55.27 35.81
C VAL A 115 -23.82 -55.34 37.32
N ALA A 116 -25.01 -55.04 37.85
CA ALA A 116 -25.34 -55.31 39.23
C ALA A 116 -25.45 -56.83 39.43
N TRP A 117 -24.67 -57.38 40.34
CA TRP A 117 -24.53 -58.83 40.55
C TRP A 117 -24.92 -59.24 41.97
N TRP A 118 -25.75 -60.28 42.06
CA TRP A 118 -26.11 -60.95 43.30
C TRP A 118 -25.65 -62.40 43.27
N ASP A 119 -24.99 -62.81 44.35
CA ASP A 119 -24.60 -64.20 44.55
C ASP A 119 -25.83 -65.06 44.96
N SER A 120 -25.61 -66.36 45.07
CA SER A 120 -26.60 -67.36 45.41
C SER A 120 -27.33 -67.01 46.70
N ASN A 121 -28.67 -66.94 46.62
CA ASN A 121 -29.57 -66.65 47.75
C ASN A 121 -29.35 -65.28 48.42
N GLN A 122 -28.86 -64.28 47.69
CA GLN A 122 -28.68 -62.91 48.18
C GLN A 122 -29.81 -61.99 47.73
N GLY A 123 -30.38 -61.21 48.65
CA GLY A 123 -31.50 -60.31 48.34
C GLY A 123 -32.73 -61.04 47.79
N TYR A 124 -33.10 -60.75 46.54
CA TYR A 124 -34.17 -61.46 45.82
C TYR A 124 -33.65 -62.51 44.84
N ALA A 125 -32.33 -62.74 44.80
CA ALA A 125 -31.71 -63.75 43.94
C ALA A 125 -31.97 -65.17 44.46
N GLY A 126 -32.23 -66.11 43.54
CA GLY A 126 -32.34 -67.53 43.86
C GLY A 126 -30.99 -68.23 44.02
N SER A 127 -31.01 -69.56 44.09
CA SER A 127 -29.80 -70.40 44.23
C SER A 127 -28.80 -70.28 43.07
N ASN A 128 -29.24 -69.79 41.91
CA ASN A 128 -28.40 -69.55 40.75
C ASN A 128 -27.88 -68.09 40.67
N GLY A 129 -28.12 -67.27 41.70
CA GLY A 129 -27.81 -65.85 41.73
C GLY A 129 -28.70 -65.01 40.82
N HIS A 130 -28.38 -63.73 40.66
CA HIS A 130 -29.08 -62.81 39.76
C HIS A 130 -28.16 -61.72 39.21
N VAL A 131 -28.47 -61.20 38.02
CA VAL A 131 -27.76 -60.06 37.41
C VAL A 131 -28.74 -59.09 36.78
N ALA A 132 -28.44 -57.81 36.88
CA ALA A 132 -29.22 -56.73 36.29
C ALA A 132 -28.33 -55.68 35.64
N TYR A 133 -28.85 -54.96 34.65
CA TYR A 133 -28.12 -53.87 34.00
C TYR A 133 -28.38 -52.55 34.74
N VAL A 134 -27.33 -51.85 35.16
CA VAL A 134 -27.47 -50.54 35.83
C VAL A 134 -27.81 -49.47 34.79
N GLU A 135 -29.06 -49.00 34.82
CA GLU A 135 -29.57 -47.95 33.91
C GLU A 135 -29.27 -46.55 34.41
N ARG A 136 -29.22 -46.37 35.73
CA ARG A 136 -28.96 -45.08 36.36
C ARG A 136 -28.32 -45.27 37.74
N VAL A 137 -27.34 -44.43 38.06
CA VAL A 137 -26.83 -44.26 39.42
C VAL A 137 -27.41 -42.95 39.95
N VAL A 138 -28.34 -43.03 40.90
CA VAL A 138 -28.96 -41.85 41.53
C VAL A 138 -28.01 -41.24 42.56
N SER A 139 -27.30 -42.10 43.29
CA SER A 139 -26.21 -41.74 44.21
C SER A 139 -25.32 -42.97 44.43
N PRO A 140 -24.18 -42.86 45.14
CA PRO A 140 -23.40 -44.03 45.56
C PRO A 140 -24.18 -45.07 46.39
N ARG A 141 -25.39 -44.71 46.84
CA ARG A 141 -26.28 -45.55 47.64
C ARG A 141 -27.61 -45.84 46.97
N GLU A 142 -27.84 -45.45 45.72
CA GLU A 142 -29.13 -45.69 45.07
C GLU A 142 -28.95 -45.88 43.56
N ILE A 143 -29.46 -46.98 43.04
CA ILE A 143 -29.40 -47.34 41.62
C ILE A 143 -30.79 -47.61 41.06
N ILE A 144 -30.92 -47.46 39.75
CA ILE A 144 -32.03 -48.01 38.98
C ILE A 144 -31.47 -49.04 38.02
N VAL A 145 -32.05 -50.23 38.03
CA VAL A 145 -31.67 -51.35 37.18
C VAL A 145 -32.82 -51.76 36.29
N SER A 146 -32.48 -52.29 35.11
CA SER A 146 -33.39 -53.08 34.29
C SER A 146 -32.93 -54.53 34.30
N GLU A 147 -33.90 -55.44 34.24
CA GLU A 147 -33.64 -56.86 34.44
C GLU A 147 -34.77 -57.73 33.88
N ASP A 148 -34.46 -59.01 33.69
CA ASP A 148 -35.41 -60.05 33.31
C ASP A 148 -35.20 -61.24 34.26
N PHE A 149 -36.17 -62.14 34.38
CA PHE A 149 -36.12 -63.24 35.36
C PHE A 149 -36.38 -64.59 34.69
N TRP A 150 -35.70 -65.63 35.18
CA TRP A 150 -35.95 -66.99 34.71
C TRP A 150 -37.41 -67.40 34.88
N GLY A 151 -38.12 -67.62 33.77
CA GLY A 151 -39.54 -67.98 33.78
C GLY A 151 -40.48 -66.90 34.33
N GLY A 152 -39.97 -65.67 34.48
CA GLY A 152 -40.72 -64.50 34.95
C GLY A 152 -40.94 -63.48 33.83
N ASP A 153 -40.91 -62.19 34.19
CA ASP A 153 -41.11 -61.09 33.25
C ASP A 153 -39.98 -60.05 33.37
N PHE A 154 -40.01 -59.01 32.54
CA PHE A 154 -39.08 -57.90 32.54
C PHE A 154 -39.45 -56.83 33.58
N HIS A 155 -38.47 -56.30 34.31
CA HIS A 155 -38.71 -55.30 35.35
C HIS A 155 -37.72 -54.13 35.26
N TRP A 156 -38.16 -52.99 35.80
CA TRP A 156 -37.26 -51.93 36.26
C TRP A 156 -37.42 -51.76 37.75
N ARG A 157 -36.30 -51.65 38.46
CA ARG A 157 -36.28 -51.50 39.92
C ARG A 157 -35.39 -50.36 40.36
N ARG A 158 -35.78 -49.72 41.46
CA ARG A 158 -34.94 -48.82 42.25
C ARG A 158 -34.48 -49.56 43.50
N ILE A 159 -33.18 -49.51 43.81
CA ILE A 159 -32.56 -50.24 44.92
C ILE A 159 -31.65 -49.29 45.72
N THR A 160 -31.66 -49.38 47.07
CA THR A 160 -30.94 -48.45 47.95
C THR A 160 -29.98 -49.17 48.91
N LYS A 161 -28.70 -48.75 48.94
CA LYS A 161 -27.62 -49.33 49.76
C LYS A 161 -27.93 -49.24 51.25
N GLY A 162 -27.80 -50.37 51.94
CA GLY A 162 -28.15 -50.53 53.36
C GLY A 162 -29.31 -51.50 53.60
N ASP A 163 -29.91 -52.03 52.54
CA ASP A 163 -30.86 -53.12 52.57
C ASP A 163 -30.21 -54.49 52.31
N SER A 164 -30.99 -55.56 52.45
CA SER A 164 -30.57 -56.92 52.04
C SER A 164 -30.57 -57.12 50.53
N TYR A 165 -30.99 -56.13 49.73
CA TYR A 165 -31.18 -56.23 48.27
C TYR A 165 -30.10 -55.54 47.46
N TRP A 166 -29.15 -54.84 48.08
CA TRP A 166 -28.02 -54.23 47.40
C TRP A 166 -27.16 -55.31 46.73
N PRO A 167 -26.69 -55.10 45.48
CA PRO A 167 -25.82 -56.06 44.79
C PRO A 167 -24.57 -56.40 45.62
N ASN A 168 -24.12 -57.65 45.53
CA ASN A 168 -22.84 -58.10 46.10
C ASN A 168 -21.65 -57.40 45.44
N GLY A 169 -21.80 -56.99 44.18
CA GLY A 169 -20.81 -56.19 43.46
C GLY A 169 -21.35 -55.66 42.12
N PHE A 170 -20.54 -54.83 41.48
CA PHE A 170 -20.77 -54.28 40.16
C PHE A 170 -19.65 -54.74 39.23
N ILE A 171 -20.00 -55.43 38.15
CA ILE A 171 -19.04 -55.95 37.18
C ILE A 171 -18.85 -54.91 36.09
N HIS A 172 -17.61 -54.42 35.95
CA HIS A 172 -17.27 -53.30 35.09
C HIS A 172 -16.72 -53.74 33.74
N PHE A 173 -17.59 -54.19 32.84
CA PHE A 173 -17.14 -54.71 31.56
C PHE A 173 -16.69 -53.65 30.55
N ASN A 174 -17.44 -52.57 30.37
CA ASN A 174 -17.13 -51.51 29.42
C ASN A 174 -17.61 -50.11 29.80
N ASP A 175 -17.96 -49.92 31.06
CA ASP A 175 -18.51 -48.71 31.65
C ASP A 175 -17.44 -47.81 32.30
N LYS A 176 -16.22 -48.32 32.54
CA LYS A 176 -15.08 -47.48 32.94
C LYS A 176 -14.67 -46.58 31.78
N ALA A 177 -14.60 -45.27 32.03
CA ALA A 177 -14.23 -44.28 31.03
C ALA A 177 -12.72 -44.23 30.81
N VAL A 178 -12.32 -43.80 29.62
CA VAL A 178 -10.93 -43.35 29.39
C VAL A 178 -10.75 -41.98 30.04
N GLU A 179 -9.77 -41.83 30.92
CA GLU A 179 -9.54 -40.60 31.69
C GLU A 179 -8.27 -39.87 31.23
N PRO A 180 -8.28 -38.52 31.15
CA PRO A 180 -7.09 -37.75 30.81
C PRO A 180 -6.15 -37.65 32.03
N VAL A 181 -4.91 -38.07 31.85
CA VAL A 181 -3.81 -37.91 32.83
C VAL A 181 -3.15 -36.54 32.65
N GLU A 182 -2.98 -36.12 31.40
CA GLU A 182 -2.52 -34.78 31.03
C GLU A 182 -3.54 -34.16 30.06
N LYS A 183 -3.90 -32.90 30.30
CA LYS A 183 -4.88 -32.21 29.46
C LYS A 183 -4.26 -31.73 28.15
N PRO A 184 -5.06 -31.64 27.07
CA PRO A 184 -4.66 -30.95 25.85
C PRO A 184 -4.16 -29.52 26.10
N THR A 185 -3.19 -29.07 25.32
CA THR A 185 -2.66 -27.70 25.35
C THR A 185 -2.59 -27.13 23.95
N ILE A 186 -2.56 -25.79 23.83
CA ILE A 186 -2.36 -25.07 22.57
C ILE A 186 -1.08 -24.25 22.72
N THR A 187 -0.20 -24.33 21.72
CA THR A 187 1.01 -23.53 21.58
C THR A 187 1.01 -22.76 20.25
N GLY A 188 1.85 -21.73 20.16
CA GLY A 188 1.90 -20.80 19.04
C GLY A 188 1.22 -19.46 19.36
N GLU A 189 1.43 -18.47 18.49
CA GLU A 189 0.82 -17.17 18.60
C GLU A 189 -0.61 -17.18 18.07
N ALA A 190 -1.56 -16.74 18.88
CA ALA A 190 -2.95 -16.61 18.44
C ALA A 190 -3.09 -15.34 17.59
N ALA A 191 -2.74 -15.43 16.31
CA ALA A 191 -2.93 -14.37 15.31
C ALA A 191 -3.44 -14.95 13.98
N VAL A 192 -4.05 -14.12 13.14
CA VAL A 192 -4.52 -14.54 11.82
C VAL A 192 -3.32 -14.91 10.94
N GLY A 193 -3.37 -16.08 10.31
CA GLY A 193 -2.28 -16.59 9.46
C GLY A 193 -1.16 -17.30 10.21
N GLU A 194 -1.10 -17.21 11.54
CA GLU A 194 -0.12 -17.91 12.35
C GLU A 194 -0.59 -19.33 12.69
N THR A 195 0.34 -20.29 12.70
CA THR A 195 -0.02 -21.69 12.95
C THR A 195 -0.02 -21.99 14.45
N LEU A 196 -1.17 -22.41 14.96
CA LEU A 196 -1.31 -22.97 16.30
C LEU A 196 -1.13 -24.48 16.26
N THR A 197 -0.56 -25.04 17.31
CA THR A 197 -0.38 -26.49 17.48
C THR A 197 -1.05 -26.95 18.76
N ALA A 198 -1.81 -28.04 18.69
CA ALA A 198 -2.48 -28.65 19.82
C ALA A 198 -1.81 -29.97 20.21
N THR A 199 -1.64 -30.19 21.50
CA THR A 199 -1.33 -31.51 22.05
C THR A 199 -2.63 -32.25 22.36
N THR A 200 -2.62 -33.58 22.28
CA THR A 200 -3.81 -34.38 22.59
C THR A 200 -3.93 -34.79 24.07
N GLY A 201 -2.94 -34.42 24.88
CA GLY A 201 -2.78 -34.93 26.24
C GLY A 201 -2.43 -36.42 26.32
N GLU A 202 -2.27 -36.89 27.55
CA GLU A 202 -2.04 -38.29 27.92
C GLU A 202 -3.29 -38.88 28.57
N TRP A 203 -3.55 -40.17 28.34
CA TRP A 203 -4.81 -40.82 28.70
C TRP A 203 -4.57 -42.20 29.28
N THR A 204 -5.36 -42.54 30.31
CA THR A 204 -5.35 -43.87 30.92
C THR A 204 -6.75 -44.50 30.89
N PRO A 205 -6.87 -45.75 30.42
CA PRO A 205 -5.84 -46.50 29.71
C PRO A 205 -5.56 -45.90 28.31
N ALA A 206 -4.42 -46.21 27.69
CA ALA A 206 -4.06 -45.64 26.38
C ALA A 206 -5.16 -45.86 25.32
N ALA A 207 -5.48 -44.81 24.56
CA ALA A 207 -6.64 -44.74 23.68
C ALA A 207 -6.36 -44.01 22.35
N LYS A 208 -7.21 -44.25 21.33
CA LYS A 208 -7.21 -43.47 20.08
C LYS A 208 -7.83 -42.10 20.33
N ARG A 209 -7.26 -41.05 19.75
CA ARG A 209 -7.60 -39.65 20.03
C ARG A 209 -8.06 -38.94 18.77
N ARG A 210 -9.11 -38.12 18.87
CA ARG A 210 -9.59 -37.21 17.81
C ARG A 210 -9.66 -35.79 18.36
N ILE A 211 -9.21 -34.82 17.55
CA ILE A 211 -9.19 -33.39 17.91
C ILE A 211 -10.38 -32.71 17.25
N GLN A 212 -10.93 -31.71 17.93
CA GLN A 212 -11.83 -30.71 17.34
C GLN A 212 -11.45 -29.33 17.88
N TRP A 213 -11.18 -28.38 16.99
CA TRP A 213 -10.96 -26.98 17.37
C TRP A 213 -12.27 -26.23 17.55
N TYR A 214 -12.28 -25.29 18.49
CA TYR A 214 -13.40 -24.44 18.83
C TYR A 214 -13.00 -22.97 18.82
N ALA A 215 -13.90 -22.12 18.32
CA ALA A 215 -13.79 -20.67 18.44
C ALA A 215 -14.96 -20.14 19.26
N ALA A 216 -14.66 -19.41 20.35
CA ALA A 216 -15.67 -18.89 21.27
C ALA A 216 -16.67 -19.96 21.77
N GLY A 217 -16.21 -21.21 21.94
CA GLY A 217 -17.01 -22.34 22.40
C GLY A 217 -17.87 -23.03 21.34
N LYS A 218 -17.80 -22.63 20.06
CA LYS A 218 -18.45 -23.31 18.94
C LYS A 218 -17.43 -24.11 18.12
N PRO A 219 -17.75 -25.34 17.68
CA PRO A 219 -16.82 -26.13 16.89
C PRO A 219 -16.57 -25.45 15.55
N ILE A 220 -15.31 -25.43 15.11
CA ILE A 220 -14.90 -24.94 13.79
C ILE A 220 -15.03 -26.11 12.80
N PRO A 221 -15.95 -26.07 11.83
CA PRO A 221 -16.15 -27.19 10.90
C PRO A 221 -14.86 -27.59 10.18
N GLY A 222 -14.54 -28.90 10.18
CA GLY A 222 -13.36 -29.46 9.51
C GLY A 222 -12.03 -29.26 10.23
N ALA A 223 -11.98 -28.50 11.32
CA ALA A 223 -10.76 -28.29 12.09
C ALA A 223 -10.52 -29.45 13.07
N THR A 224 -10.03 -30.57 12.55
CA THR A 224 -9.77 -31.82 13.31
C THR A 224 -8.30 -32.22 13.36
N GLU A 225 -7.41 -31.44 12.74
CA GLU A 225 -5.97 -31.68 12.73
C GLU A 225 -5.29 -31.16 14.00
N ALA A 226 -4.06 -31.63 14.25
CA ALA A 226 -3.24 -31.16 15.36
C ALA A 226 -2.80 -29.70 15.19
N THR A 227 -2.78 -29.17 13.98
CA THR A 227 -2.48 -27.77 13.70
C THR A 227 -3.71 -27.03 13.21
N PHE A 228 -3.77 -25.73 13.49
CA PHE A 228 -4.83 -24.86 13.01
C PHE A 228 -4.28 -23.45 12.78
N THR A 229 -4.54 -22.90 11.60
CA THR A 229 -4.18 -21.51 11.25
C THR A 229 -5.45 -20.65 11.31
N PRO A 230 -5.58 -19.72 12.27
CA PRO A 230 -6.76 -18.88 12.38
C PRO A 230 -6.96 -18.01 11.13
N SER A 231 -8.20 -17.95 10.66
CA SER A 231 -8.61 -17.05 9.57
C SER A 231 -9.15 -15.73 10.13
N PRO A 232 -9.43 -14.72 9.27
CA PRO A 232 -10.06 -13.48 9.71
C PRO A 232 -11.38 -13.68 10.47
N ALA A 233 -12.10 -14.78 10.22
CA ALA A 233 -13.34 -15.13 10.92
C ALA A 233 -13.15 -15.43 12.41
N GLN A 234 -11.94 -15.86 12.82
CA GLN A 234 -11.62 -16.12 14.23
C GLN A 234 -11.04 -14.91 14.95
N ARG A 235 -10.88 -13.76 14.28
CA ARG A 235 -10.31 -12.54 14.88
C ARG A 235 -11.08 -12.14 16.14
N ARG A 236 -10.34 -11.76 17.19
CA ARG A 236 -10.84 -11.40 18.54
C ARG A 236 -11.49 -12.55 19.32
N MET A 237 -11.62 -13.75 18.74
CA MET A 237 -12.14 -14.93 19.45
C MET A 237 -11.02 -15.60 20.25
N ARG A 238 -11.40 -16.38 21.27
CA ARG A 238 -10.47 -17.29 21.95
C ARG A 238 -10.68 -18.69 21.39
N LEU A 239 -9.58 -19.40 21.18
CA LEU A 239 -9.58 -20.75 20.63
C LEU A 239 -9.36 -21.78 21.75
N SER A 240 -9.91 -22.97 21.57
CA SER A 240 -9.68 -24.13 22.43
C SER A 240 -9.78 -25.40 21.61
N VAL A 241 -9.18 -26.48 22.07
CA VAL A 241 -9.38 -27.81 21.49
C VAL A 241 -10.12 -28.71 22.46
N GLU A 242 -10.99 -29.56 21.93
CA GLU A 242 -11.51 -30.73 22.64
C GLU A 242 -10.91 -31.99 22.02
N VAL A 243 -10.52 -32.93 22.87
CA VAL A 243 -10.01 -34.23 22.47
C VAL A 243 -10.96 -35.31 22.96
N LEU A 244 -11.43 -36.13 22.02
CA LEU A 244 -12.20 -37.34 22.27
C LEU A 244 -11.27 -38.55 22.27
N ALA A 245 -11.25 -39.30 23.36
CA ALA A 245 -10.46 -40.51 23.53
C ALA A 245 -11.35 -41.75 23.53
N THR A 246 -11.03 -42.72 22.65
CA THR A 246 -11.81 -43.94 22.46
C THR A 246 -10.93 -45.17 22.58
N ARG A 247 -11.42 -46.17 23.33
CA ARG A 247 -10.80 -47.49 23.43
C ARG A 247 -11.90 -48.52 23.46
N LYS A 248 -11.77 -49.59 22.67
CA LYS A 248 -12.74 -50.69 22.65
C LYS A 248 -12.91 -51.25 24.06
N GLY A 249 -14.16 -51.38 24.52
CA GLY A 249 -14.48 -51.88 25.86
C GLY A 249 -14.30 -50.85 26.98
N TYR A 250 -14.25 -49.54 26.67
CA TYR A 250 -14.26 -48.45 27.64
C TYR A 250 -15.26 -47.38 27.18
N ALA A 251 -15.88 -46.68 28.12
CA ALA A 251 -16.64 -45.48 27.81
C ALA A 251 -15.70 -44.36 27.28
N GLU A 252 -16.21 -43.52 26.37
CA GLU A 252 -15.40 -42.47 25.76
C GLU A 252 -14.99 -41.39 26.77
N GLY A 253 -13.76 -40.89 26.64
CA GLY A 253 -13.22 -39.79 27.44
C GLY A 253 -13.18 -38.47 26.67
N ARG A 254 -13.39 -37.33 27.36
CA ARG A 254 -13.27 -35.98 26.76
C ARG A 254 -12.44 -35.05 27.64
N ALA A 255 -11.58 -34.26 27.01
CA ALA A 255 -10.77 -33.25 27.68
C ALA A 255 -10.64 -32.02 26.78
N SER A 256 -10.70 -30.83 27.38
CA SER A 256 -10.50 -29.56 26.68
C SER A 256 -9.22 -28.86 27.13
N SER A 257 -8.57 -28.15 26.22
CA SER A 257 -7.48 -27.25 26.55
C SER A 257 -7.96 -26.00 27.29
N PRO A 258 -7.09 -25.29 28.02
CA PRO A 258 -7.31 -23.88 28.31
C PRO A 258 -7.58 -23.10 27.03
N ARG A 259 -8.33 -22.00 27.16
CA ARG A 259 -8.59 -21.08 26.05
C ARG A 259 -7.33 -20.26 25.76
N SER A 260 -6.99 -20.10 24.49
CA SER A 260 -5.93 -19.19 24.04
C SER A 260 -6.22 -17.74 24.44
N PRO A 261 -5.23 -16.84 24.37
CA PRO A 261 -5.47 -15.41 24.21
C PRO A 261 -6.40 -15.13 23.02
N LYS A 262 -6.96 -13.92 22.96
CA LYS A 262 -7.77 -13.52 21.81
C LYS A 262 -6.90 -13.50 20.55
N VAL A 263 -7.41 -14.04 19.45
CA VAL A 263 -6.75 -14.02 18.15
C VAL A 263 -6.54 -12.56 17.72
N GLN A 264 -5.28 -12.17 17.58
CA GLN A 264 -4.84 -10.86 17.10
C GLN A 264 -4.92 -10.77 15.57
N PRO A 265 -4.89 -9.55 15.00
CA PRO A 265 -4.64 -9.42 13.57
C PRO A 265 -3.27 -10.00 13.20
N GLY A 266 -3.16 -10.54 11.99
CA GLY A 266 -1.86 -10.92 11.42
C GLY A 266 -1.06 -9.69 11.01
N THR A 267 0.19 -9.91 10.59
CA THR A 267 1.08 -8.83 10.11
C THR A 267 1.42 -9.04 8.64
N LEU A 268 1.33 -7.98 7.83
CA LEU A 268 1.86 -7.96 6.47
C LEU A 268 3.34 -7.59 6.51
N VAL A 269 4.16 -8.25 5.69
CA VAL A 269 5.58 -7.94 5.52
C VAL A 269 5.83 -7.50 4.08
N ALA A 270 6.65 -6.47 3.87
CA ALA A 270 7.10 -6.07 2.55
C ALA A 270 8.07 -7.12 1.98
N ALA A 271 7.62 -7.89 1.00
CA ALA A 271 8.45 -8.84 0.25
C ALA A 271 9.30 -8.13 -0.82
N ALA A 272 8.80 -7.01 -1.35
CA ALA A 272 9.55 -6.10 -2.21
C ALA A 272 9.13 -4.65 -1.89
N GLN A 273 10.11 -3.74 -1.84
CA GLN A 273 9.86 -2.32 -1.58
C GLN A 273 9.27 -1.63 -2.81
N PRO A 274 8.40 -0.61 -2.63
CA PRO A 274 7.92 0.20 -3.74
C PRO A 274 9.06 1.03 -4.37
N ARG A 275 8.95 1.31 -5.66
CA ARG A 275 10.00 1.99 -6.44
C ARG A 275 9.40 3.01 -7.40
N VAL A 276 9.88 4.25 -7.31
CA VAL A 276 9.56 5.31 -8.26
C VAL A 276 10.56 5.26 -9.41
N GLU A 277 10.06 5.28 -10.63
CA GLU A 277 10.86 5.23 -11.87
C GLU A 277 10.49 6.36 -12.83
N GLY A 278 11.43 6.71 -13.71
CA GLY A 278 11.28 7.78 -14.69
C GLY A 278 12.24 8.95 -14.45
N THR A 279 12.21 9.92 -15.36
CA THR A 279 13.04 11.14 -15.25
C THR A 279 12.25 12.21 -14.51
N PRO A 280 12.76 12.76 -13.39
CA PRO A 280 12.07 13.80 -12.66
C PRO A 280 12.23 15.13 -13.41
N ARG A 281 11.35 15.41 -14.38
CA ARG A 281 11.30 16.66 -15.16
C ARG A 281 9.84 17.06 -15.41
N VAL A 282 9.54 18.35 -15.41
CA VAL A 282 8.20 18.87 -15.76
C VAL A 282 7.72 18.31 -17.12
N GLU A 283 6.44 17.97 -17.18
CA GLU A 283 5.71 17.25 -18.25
C GLU A 283 6.01 15.75 -18.39
N GLU A 284 7.13 15.25 -17.85
CA GLU A 284 7.42 13.82 -17.79
C GLU A 284 6.51 13.13 -16.75
N VAL A 285 6.42 11.81 -16.87
CA VAL A 285 5.61 10.99 -15.97
C VAL A 285 6.51 10.05 -15.19
N LEU A 286 6.41 10.12 -13.86
CA LEU A 286 6.97 9.10 -12.97
C LEU A 286 5.98 7.94 -12.83
N THR A 287 6.50 6.73 -12.79
CA THR A 287 5.73 5.50 -12.56
C THR A 287 6.11 4.88 -11.22
N LEU A 288 5.16 4.20 -10.58
CA LEU A 288 5.36 3.51 -9.31
C LEU A 288 5.15 2.01 -9.46
N ASP A 289 6.21 1.23 -9.23
CA ASP A 289 6.06 -0.14 -8.79
C ASP A 289 5.65 -0.13 -7.31
N ARG A 290 4.51 -0.75 -6.98
CA ARG A 290 3.96 -0.77 -5.62
C ARG A 290 4.68 -1.75 -4.70
N GLY A 291 5.59 -2.57 -5.23
CA GLY A 291 6.22 -3.64 -4.50
C GLY A 291 5.26 -4.81 -4.22
N ALA A 292 5.66 -5.69 -3.30
CA ALA A 292 4.93 -6.91 -2.99
C ALA A 292 4.87 -7.15 -1.47
N THR A 293 3.83 -7.86 -1.03
CA THR A 293 3.62 -8.20 0.38
C THR A 293 3.46 -9.70 0.58
N THR A 294 3.89 -10.18 1.75
CA THR A 294 3.65 -11.54 2.23
C THR A 294 2.92 -11.48 3.58
N PRO A 295 1.72 -12.09 3.70
CA PRO A 295 0.89 -12.60 2.60
C PRO A 295 0.46 -11.47 1.64
N VAL A 296 -0.03 -11.85 0.45
CA VAL A 296 -0.46 -10.89 -0.58
C VAL A 296 -1.61 -10.02 -0.05
N ALA A 297 -1.50 -8.70 -0.16
CA ALA A 297 -2.55 -7.77 0.21
C ALA A 297 -3.80 -7.90 -0.70
N ASP A 298 -4.98 -7.66 -0.12
CA ASP A 298 -6.25 -7.67 -0.88
C ASP A 298 -6.44 -6.36 -1.66
N ARG A 299 -5.89 -5.25 -1.15
CA ARG A 299 -5.93 -3.92 -1.78
C ARG A 299 -4.70 -3.11 -1.45
N THR A 300 -4.26 -2.28 -2.40
CA THR A 300 -3.26 -1.23 -2.19
C THR A 300 -3.79 0.15 -2.58
N THR A 301 -3.44 1.17 -1.81
CA THR A 301 -3.68 2.59 -2.14
C THR A 301 -2.37 3.34 -2.18
N VAL A 302 -2.27 4.33 -3.07
CA VAL A 302 -1.04 5.09 -3.31
C VAL A 302 -1.29 6.56 -3.01
N ARG A 303 -0.31 7.21 -2.40
CA ARG A 303 -0.23 8.68 -2.27
C ARG A 303 1.14 9.14 -2.74
N TRP A 304 1.17 10.07 -3.69
CA TRP A 304 2.39 10.75 -4.10
C TRP A 304 2.68 11.94 -3.18
N LEU A 305 3.96 12.15 -2.88
CA LEU A 305 4.45 13.23 -2.03
C LEU A 305 5.56 14.01 -2.75
N ALA A 306 5.61 15.31 -2.52
CA ALA A 306 6.67 16.21 -2.94
C ALA A 306 7.33 16.83 -1.70
N ASP A 307 8.61 16.54 -1.46
CA ASP A 307 9.34 16.92 -0.25
C ASP A 307 8.61 16.55 1.07
N GLY A 308 7.86 15.44 1.04
CA GLY A 308 7.08 14.93 2.18
C GLY A 308 5.62 15.40 2.23
N GLU A 309 5.23 16.39 1.41
CA GLU A 309 3.86 16.91 1.36
C GLU A 309 3.02 16.25 0.27
N PRO A 310 1.73 15.94 0.52
CA PRO A 310 0.87 15.31 -0.49
C PRO A 310 0.70 16.13 -1.77
N VAL A 311 0.94 15.49 -2.91
CA VAL A 311 0.65 16.08 -4.23
C VAL A 311 -0.85 15.96 -4.49
N ARG A 312 -1.53 17.10 -4.62
CA ARG A 312 -3.00 17.14 -4.74
C ARG A 312 -3.47 16.45 -6.03
N GLY A 313 -4.39 15.51 -5.89
CA GLY A 313 -4.98 14.78 -7.02
C GLY A 313 -4.08 13.72 -7.66
N ALA A 314 -2.91 13.47 -7.06
CA ALA A 314 -1.99 12.44 -7.53
C ALA A 314 -2.23 11.13 -6.77
N GLU A 315 -2.97 10.24 -7.41
CA GLU A 315 -3.25 8.88 -6.94
C GLU A 315 -2.89 7.87 -8.03
N GLY A 316 -2.79 6.59 -7.65
CA GLY A 316 -2.45 5.52 -8.60
C GLY A 316 -0.96 5.39 -8.86
N ASP A 317 -0.61 4.70 -9.94
CA ASP A 317 0.75 4.28 -10.27
C ASP A 317 1.51 5.27 -11.17
N ARG A 318 0.93 6.44 -11.46
CA ARG A 318 1.51 7.43 -12.36
C ARG A 318 1.36 8.83 -11.78
N LEU A 319 2.44 9.60 -11.82
CA LEU A 319 2.44 11.02 -11.49
C LEU A 319 3.03 11.81 -12.66
N ARG A 320 2.20 12.68 -13.28
CA ARG A 320 2.70 13.67 -14.23
C ARG A 320 3.27 14.86 -13.46
N LEU A 321 4.49 15.24 -13.79
CA LEU A 321 5.19 16.32 -13.10
C LEU A 321 4.78 17.69 -13.65
N THR A 322 4.40 18.59 -12.76
CA THR A 322 3.92 19.93 -13.08
C THR A 322 4.95 21.00 -12.68
N PRO A 323 4.84 22.23 -13.22
CA PRO A 323 5.77 23.33 -12.91
C PRO A 323 5.96 23.64 -11.41
N ASP A 324 4.92 23.47 -10.59
CA ASP A 324 4.94 23.70 -9.14
C ASP A 324 5.80 22.68 -8.38
N LEU A 325 6.15 21.56 -9.01
CA LEU A 325 6.99 20.52 -8.40
C LEU A 325 8.49 20.73 -8.66
N VAL A 326 8.90 21.74 -9.43
CA VAL A 326 10.31 21.98 -9.75
C VAL A 326 11.15 22.13 -8.47
N GLY A 327 12.26 21.39 -8.43
CA GLY A 327 13.17 21.34 -7.28
C GLY A 327 12.77 20.34 -6.20
N ALA A 328 11.51 19.89 -6.14
CA ALA A 328 11.05 18.93 -5.16
C ALA A 328 11.60 17.53 -5.43
N ARG A 329 11.76 16.72 -4.36
CA ARG A 329 11.96 15.28 -4.48
C ARG A 329 10.63 14.58 -4.37
N ILE A 330 10.38 13.63 -5.26
CA ILE A 330 9.12 12.88 -5.28
C ILE A 330 9.31 11.55 -4.55
N THR A 331 8.41 11.25 -3.62
CA THR A 331 8.24 9.92 -3.01
C THR A 331 6.82 9.43 -3.23
N ALA A 332 6.59 8.14 -2.97
CA ALA A 332 5.25 7.57 -2.96
C ALA A 332 5.07 6.67 -1.74
N GLU A 333 3.96 6.86 -1.05
CA GLU A 333 3.51 6.01 0.05
C GLU A 333 2.49 4.99 -0.46
N VAL A 334 2.67 3.72 -0.07
CA VAL A 334 1.79 2.63 -0.42
C VAL A 334 1.21 2.03 0.86
N VAL A 335 -0.11 2.09 1.00
CA VAL A 335 -0.83 1.40 2.08
C VAL A 335 -1.39 0.10 1.54
N SER A 336 -0.98 -1.01 2.15
CA SER A 336 -1.41 -2.37 1.83
C SER A 336 -2.35 -2.89 2.91
N VAL A 337 -3.51 -3.39 2.49
CA VAL A 337 -4.57 -3.88 3.38
C VAL A 337 -4.90 -5.31 3.04
N ARG A 338 -5.03 -6.14 4.08
CA ARG A 338 -5.55 -7.51 4.00
C ARG A 338 -6.52 -7.76 5.13
N GLU A 339 -7.65 -8.39 4.85
CA GLU A 339 -8.67 -8.63 5.87
C GLU A 339 -8.09 -9.43 7.05
N GLY A 340 -8.24 -8.91 8.26
CA GLY A 340 -7.75 -9.57 9.46
C GLY A 340 -6.26 -9.38 9.73
N TYR A 341 -5.56 -8.53 8.96
CA TYR A 341 -4.18 -8.13 9.19
C TYR A 341 -4.11 -6.66 9.61
N HIS A 342 -2.99 -6.25 10.20
CA HIS A 342 -2.64 -4.84 10.34
C HIS A 342 -2.29 -4.25 8.97
N ASP A 343 -2.73 -3.02 8.72
CA ASP A 343 -2.36 -2.26 7.53
C ASP A 343 -0.84 -2.01 7.53
N LEU A 344 -0.22 -2.15 6.36
CA LEU A 344 1.20 -1.90 6.17
C LEU A 344 1.39 -0.66 5.31
N LEU A 345 2.07 0.35 5.85
CA LEU A 345 2.52 1.54 5.12
C LEU A 345 3.99 1.35 4.73
N THR A 346 4.28 1.39 3.43
CA THR A 346 5.64 1.44 2.88
C THR A 346 5.85 2.73 2.10
N SER A 347 7.10 3.15 1.94
CA SER A 347 7.46 4.35 1.18
C SER A 347 8.57 4.03 0.21
N ALA A 348 8.45 4.54 -1.02
CA ALA A 348 9.48 4.41 -2.02
C ALA A 348 10.62 5.38 -1.73
N GLU A 349 11.83 5.02 -2.17
CA GLU A 349 12.96 5.94 -2.15
C GLU A 349 12.64 7.21 -2.96
N ALA A 350 13.16 8.33 -2.49
CA ALA A 350 12.94 9.62 -3.12
C ALA A 350 13.63 9.69 -4.48
N SER A 351 12.95 10.28 -5.46
CA SER A 351 13.55 10.60 -6.75
C SER A 351 14.69 11.62 -6.63
N GLY A 352 15.39 11.85 -7.74
CA GLY A 352 16.12 13.09 -7.96
C GLY A 352 15.20 14.31 -7.88
N ARG A 353 15.77 15.52 -7.78
CA ARG A 353 14.97 16.75 -7.81
C ARG A 353 14.33 16.93 -9.17
N VAL A 354 13.08 17.37 -9.19
CA VAL A 354 12.37 17.66 -10.45
C VAL A 354 13.06 18.82 -11.17
N GLU A 355 13.52 18.55 -12.39
CA GLU A 355 14.13 19.53 -13.26
C GLU A 355 13.08 20.36 -14.02
N PRO A 356 13.40 21.61 -14.39
CA PRO A 356 12.56 22.39 -15.30
C PRO A 356 12.30 21.66 -16.62
N GLY A 357 11.12 21.93 -17.18
CA GLY A 357 10.74 21.48 -18.52
C GLY A 357 11.63 22.12 -19.60
N ARG A 358 11.62 21.54 -20.80
CA ARG A 358 12.38 22.07 -21.94
C ARG A 358 11.47 22.70 -22.97
N ILE A 359 11.83 23.89 -23.41
CA ILE A 359 11.18 24.58 -24.52
C ILE A 359 11.66 23.95 -25.83
N ARG A 360 10.72 23.57 -26.70
CA ARG A 360 10.98 22.97 -28.01
C ARG A 360 10.48 23.90 -29.10
N THR A 361 11.32 24.10 -30.11
CA THR A 361 11.02 24.85 -31.33
C THR A 361 11.08 23.92 -32.54
N ASP A 362 10.32 24.25 -33.59
CA ASP A 362 10.40 23.57 -34.89
C ASP A 362 10.77 24.52 -36.04
N ARG A 363 10.83 25.82 -35.75
CA ARG A 363 11.39 26.86 -36.62
C ARG A 363 12.22 27.81 -35.78
N ASP A 364 13.43 28.10 -36.22
CA ASP A 364 14.30 29.06 -35.56
C ASP A 364 14.03 30.49 -36.02
N TRP A 365 14.41 31.45 -35.19
CA TRP A 365 14.40 32.87 -35.53
C TRP A 365 15.55 33.20 -36.47
N SER A 366 15.34 34.13 -37.39
CA SER A 366 16.41 34.68 -38.22
C SER A 366 16.35 36.20 -38.27
N LEU A 367 17.50 36.83 -38.52
CA LEU A 367 17.64 38.27 -38.64
C LEU A 367 18.07 38.61 -40.07
N SER A 368 17.36 39.54 -40.70
CA SER A 368 17.60 39.95 -42.09
C SER A 368 17.55 41.47 -42.24
N GLY A 369 18.07 41.98 -43.35
CA GLY A 369 18.12 43.42 -43.66
C GLY A 369 19.55 43.91 -43.88
N LYS A 370 19.69 45.03 -44.59
CA LYS A 370 21.00 45.67 -44.80
C LYS A 370 21.39 46.44 -43.52
N PRO A 371 22.55 46.17 -42.90
CA PRO A 371 23.02 46.95 -41.77
C PRO A 371 23.56 48.30 -42.25
N ALA A 372 22.67 49.24 -42.54
CA ALA A 372 23.01 50.60 -42.93
C ALA A 372 22.07 51.60 -42.24
N ARG A 373 22.58 52.79 -41.93
CA ARG A 373 21.79 53.87 -41.33
C ARG A 373 20.52 54.12 -42.16
N ASP A 374 19.42 54.36 -41.47
CA ASP A 374 18.06 54.52 -42.00
C ASP A 374 17.39 53.25 -42.55
N GLU A 375 18.15 52.18 -42.83
CA GLU A 375 17.60 50.86 -43.16
C GLU A 375 17.02 50.17 -41.92
N ARG A 376 16.39 49.01 -42.14
CA ARG A 376 15.77 48.22 -41.08
C ARG A 376 16.34 46.81 -41.01
N LEU A 377 16.63 46.38 -39.79
CA LEU A 377 16.77 44.97 -39.46
C LEU A 377 15.40 44.39 -39.13
N VAL A 378 15.17 43.16 -39.57
CA VAL A 378 13.88 42.48 -39.56
C VAL A 378 14.07 41.08 -38.97
N VAL A 379 13.31 40.78 -37.91
CA VAL A 379 13.29 39.45 -37.30
C VAL A 379 12.20 38.62 -37.94
N ASP A 380 12.57 37.47 -38.51
CA ASP A 380 11.63 36.42 -38.87
C ASP A 380 11.33 35.58 -37.62
N PRO A 381 10.07 35.51 -37.16
CA PRO A 381 9.74 34.80 -35.93
C PRO A 381 9.93 33.28 -36.07
N GLY A 382 10.63 32.70 -35.09
CA GLY A 382 10.63 31.27 -34.85
C GLY A 382 9.28 30.76 -34.35
N ARG A 383 9.16 29.44 -34.19
CA ARG A 383 7.94 28.78 -33.72
C ARG A 383 8.25 27.84 -32.56
N VAL A 384 7.60 28.11 -31.43
CA VAL A 384 7.60 27.27 -30.24
C VAL A 384 6.48 26.23 -30.38
N VAL A 385 6.81 24.96 -30.21
CA VAL A 385 5.84 23.86 -30.32
C VAL A 385 5.42 23.31 -28.97
N SER A 386 6.28 23.43 -27.95
CA SER A 386 5.96 23.03 -26.58
C SER A 386 6.89 23.75 -25.62
N PRO A 387 6.38 24.31 -24.51
CA PRO A 387 4.96 24.48 -24.19
C PRO A 387 4.32 25.56 -25.09
N ALA A 388 3.04 25.39 -25.44
CA ALA A 388 2.37 26.27 -26.43
C ALA A 388 2.09 27.68 -25.91
N ASP A 389 2.02 27.84 -24.59
CA ASP A 389 1.81 29.07 -23.84
C ASP A 389 3.14 29.72 -23.39
N ALA A 390 4.28 29.38 -24.00
CA ALA A 390 5.55 30.03 -23.71
C ALA A 390 5.56 31.48 -24.22
N GLU A 391 6.03 32.41 -23.41
CA GLU A 391 6.16 33.82 -23.77
C GLU A 391 7.47 34.06 -24.52
N VAL A 392 7.41 34.76 -25.65
CA VAL A 392 8.59 35.18 -26.43
C VAL A 392 8.79 36.68 -26.26
N THR A 393 10.01 37.09 -25.93
CA THR A 393 10.41 38.49 -25.80
C THR A 393 11.64 38.78 -26.65
N TYR A 394 11.73 40.02 -27.13
CA TYR A 394 12.79 40.50 -28.00
C TYR A 394 13.46 41.73 -27.39
N THR A 395 14.79 41.71 -27.31
CA THR A 395 15.58 42.85 -26.85
C THR A 395 16.61 43.19 -27.91
N TRP A 396 16.48 44.35 -28.56
CA TRP A 396 17.49 44.83 -29.50
C TRP A 396 18.80 45.12 -28.77
N LEU A 397 19.92 44.82 -29.42
CA LEU A 397 21.27 44.92 -28.89
C LEU A 397 22.15 45.78 -29.80
N ARG A 398 23.13 46.47 -29.22
CA ARG A 398 24.27 47.12 -29.89
C ARG A 398 25.54 46.63 -29.23
N ASP A 399 26.39 45.95 -30.01
CA ASP A 399 27.59 45.26 -29.52
C ASP A 399 27.33 44.37 -28.30
N GLY A 400 26.22 43.63 -28.33
CA GLY A 400 25.79 42.73 -27.24
C GLY A 400 24.99 43.42 -26.13
N GLU A 401 24.99 44.75 -26.03
CA GLU A 401 24.32 45.49 -24.97
C GLU A 401 22.90 45.94 -25.35
N PRO A 402 21.90 45.85 -24.45
CA PRO A 402 20.51 46.23 -24.75
C PRO A 402 20.33 47.71 -25.16
N ILE A 403 19.67 47.95 -26.29
CA ILE A 403 19.30 49.29 -26.79
C ILE A 403 17.79 49.58 -26.64
N GLY A 404 17.24 49.20 -25.49
CA GLY A 404 15.84 49.47 -25.16
C GLY A 404 15.27 48.45 -24.19
N ARG A 405 13.96 48.56 -23.92
CA ARG A 405 13.23 47.58 -23.11
C ARG A 405 12.90 46.34 -23.94
N PRO A 406 12.82 45.16 -23.31
CA PRO A 406 12.28 43.97 -23.94
C PRO A 406 10.87 44.22 -24.47
N GLN A 407 10.60 43.74 -25.68
CA GLN A 407 9.31 43.84 -26.36
C GLN A 407 8.70 42.44 -26.44
N PRO A 408 7.45 42.22 -25.98
CA PRO A 408 6.80 40.94 -26.17
C PRO A 408 6.56 40.68 -27.66
N ALA A 409 6.54 39.42 -28.06
CA ALA A 409 5.95 39.04 -29.33
C ALA A 409 4.45 39.37 -29.27
N GLU A 410 4.01 40.41 -29.97
CA GLU A 410 2.57 40.70 -30.08
C GLU A 410 1.88 39.52 -30.80
N ASP A 411 0.74 39.07 -30.26
CA ASP A 411 -0.08 37.99 -30.83
C ASP A 411 -0.38 38.24 -32.31
N GLY A 412 0.26 37.48 -33.20
CA GLY A 412 -0.03 37.47 -34.63
C GLY A 412 0.75 38.50 -35.47
N ALA A 413 1.76 37.99 -36.18
CA ALA A 413 2.21 38.47 -37.48
C ALA A 413 2.83 39.87 -37.61
N LYS A 414 3.07 40.64 -36.53
CA LYS A 414 3.92 41.82 -36.65
C LYS A 414 5.38 41.42 -36.65
N VAL A 415 5.94 41.44 -37.85
CA VAL A 415 7.38 41.37 -38.10
C VAL A 415 8.09 42.43 -37.23
N LEU A 416 8.93 42.00 -36.28
CA LEU A 416 9.68 42.91 -35.43
C LEU A 416 10.76 43.60 -36.27
N ARG A 417 10.87 44.93 -36.14
CA ARG A 417 11.77 45.76 -36.94
C ARG A 417 12.53 46.72 -36.06
N HIS A 418 13.78 46.96 -36.38
CA HIS A 418 14.57 48.05 -35.82
C HIS A 418 15.15 48.90 -36.93
N ARG A 419 14.90 50.20 -36.87
CA ARG A 419 15.48 51.15 -37.81
C ARG A 419 16.82 51.59 -37.25
N LEU A 420 17.87 51.44 -38.06
CA LEU A 420 19.23 51.77 -37.69
C LEU A 420 19.41 53.30 -37.68
N ILE A 421 19.91 53.82 -36.57
CA ILE A 421 20.12 55.25 -36.33
C ILE A 421 21.61 55.60 -36.40
N SER A 422 21.95 56.89 -36.23
CA SER A 422 23.33 57.36 -36.30
C SER A 422 24.22 56.72 -35.23
N GLU A 423 23.67 56.46 -34.06
CA GLU A 423 24.33 55.81 -32.92
C GLU A 423 24.64 54.33 -33.17
N ASP A 424 24.06 53.71 -34.20
CA ASP A 424 24.35 52.32 -34.57
C ASP A 424 25.52 52.23 -35.55
N VAL A 425 25.90 53.33 -36.21
CA VAL A 425 26.96 53.37 -37.23
C VAL A 425 28.28 52.90 -36.61
N GLY A 426 28.92 51.92 -37.24
CA GLY A 426 30.13 51.29 -36.74
C GLY A 426 29.92 50.20 -35.68
N HIS A 427 28.69 49.99 -35.21
CA HIS A 427 28.35 48.95 -34.25
C HIS A 427 27.67 47.75 -34.92
N VAL A 428 27.79 46.57 -34.31
CA VAL A 428 27.01 45.39 -34.68
C VAL A 428 25.68 45.46 -33.95
N VAL A 429 24.58 45.58 -34.70
CA VAL A 429 23.23 45.57 -34.14
C VAL A 429 22.67 44.16 -34.24
N GLY A 430 22.07 43.70 -33.15
CA GLY A 430 21.47 42.37 -33.05
C GLY A 430 20.19 42.37 -32.24
N VAL A 431 19.62 41.20 -32.02
CA VAL A 431 18.45 40.99 -31.18
C VAL A 431 18.65 39.74 -30.31
N ARG A 432 18.39 39.88 -29.02
CA ARG A 432 18.23 38.76 -28.09
C ARG A 432 16.77 38.34 -28.05
N VAL A 433 16.52 37.07 -28.35
CA VAL A 433 15.24 36.41 -28.21
C VAL A 433 15.26 35.58 -26.93
N GLU A 434 14.29 35.81 -26.05
CA GLU A 434 14.12 35.03 -24.82
C GLU A 434 12.73 34.39 -24.83
N VAL A 435 12.68 33.07 -24.80
CA VAL A 435 11.45 32.30 -24.63
C VAL A 435 11.40 31.76 -23.21
N SER A 436 10.35 32.09 -22.48
CA SER A 436 10.22 31.72 -21.07
C SER A 436 8.84 31.20 -20.72
N ARG A 437 8.79 30.30 -19.74
CA ARG A 437 7.56 29.84 -19.12
C ARG A 437 7.88 29.39 -17.68
N PRO A 438 7.04 29.71 -16.68
CA PRO A 438 7.23 29.20 -15.32
C PRO A 438 7.42 27.68 -15.28
N GLY A 439 8.47 27.23 -14.59
CA GLY A 439 8.84 25.81 -14.49
C GLY A 439 9.58 25.24 -15.70
N TYR A 440 10.00 26.06 -16.65
CA TYR A 440 10.80 25.66 -17.82
C TYR A 440 12.14 26.38 -17.83
N GLU A 441 13.14 25.74 -18.43
CA GLU A 441 14.41 26.36 -18.75
C GLU A 441 14.20 27.43 -19.83
N THR A 442 14.61 28.67 -19.55
CA THR A 442 14.52 29.78 -20.51
C THR A 442 15.41 29.50 -21.72
N LEU A 443 14.84 29.63 -22.92
CA LEU A 443 15.57 29.53 -24.17
C LEU A 443 16.02 30.93 -24.60
N THR A 444 17.33 31.18 -24.60
CA THR A 444 17.91 32.43 -25.10
C THR A 444 18.62 32.21 -26.44
N ARG A 445 18.41 33.14 -27.38
CA ARG A 445 19.10 33.21 -28.67
C ARG A 445 19.55 34.64 -28.92
N VAL A 446 20.71 34.81 -29.52
CA VAL A 446 21.20 36.12 -29.98
C VAL A 446 21.41 36.01 -31.49
N LEU A 447 20.80 36.92 -32.23
CA LEU A 447 20.96 37.05 -33.68
C LEU A 447 21.64 38.39 -33.95
N GLU A 448 22.70 38.39 -34.73
CA GLU A 448 23.47 39.59 -35.03
C GLU A 448 23.45 39.87 -36.54
N ALA A 449 23.48 41.16 -36.91
CA ALA A 449 23.70 41.53 -38.29
C ALA A 449 25.09 41.04 -38.75
N GLU A 450 25.21 40.61 -40.01
CA GLU A 450 26.45 40.03 -40.54
C GLU A 450 27.66 40.99 -40.48
N ARG A 451 27.40 42.31 -40.41
CA ARG A 451 28.40 43.37 -40.45
C ARG A 451 27.98 44.55 -39.58
N ARG A 452 28.94 45.41 -39.28
CA ARG A 452 28.71 46.71 -38.64
C ARG A 452 27.81 47.59 -39.50
N THR A 453 26.98 48.40 -38.86
CA THR A 453 26.09 49.33 -39.54
C THR A 453 26.90 50.37 -40.32
N THR A 454 26.64 50.48 -41.63
CA THR A 454 27.29 51.47 -42.48
C THR A 454 26.51 52.78 -42.56
N THR A 455 27.14 53.84 -43.07
CA THR A 455 26.48 55.11 -43.38
C THR A 455 26.92 55.61 -44.74
N THR A 456 26.06 56.33 -45.45
CA THR A 456 26.44 57.01 -46.70
C THR A 456 27.20 58.29 -46.39
N SER A 457 28.17 58.65 -47.24
CA SER A 457 28.86 59.94 -47.14
C SER A 457 28.43 60.93 -48.22
N ARG A 458 28.68 62.22 -47.96
CA ARG A 458 28.52 63.32 -48.89
C ARG A 458 29.85 64.05 -49.02
N THR A 459 30.46 63.97 -50.21
CA THR A 459 31.67 64.73 -50.55
C THR A 459 31.31 66.09 -51.12
N GLU A 460 31.87 67.15 -50.58
CA GLU A 460 31.86 68.48 -51.19
C GLU A 460 33.28 68.86 -51.65
N VAL A 461 33.36 69.61 -52.75
CA VAL A 461 34.64 69.95 -53.38
C VAL A 461 34.62 71.41 -53.77
N ALA A 462 35.66 72.14 -53.35
CA ALA A 462 35.97 73.46 -53.86
C ALA A 462 37.32 73.42 -54.58
N ALA A 463 37.37 73.92 -55.81
CA ALA A 463 38.59 74.00 -56.59
C ALA A 463 38.89 75.44 -56.97
N ARG A 464 40.14 75.89 -56.75
CA ARG A 464 40.61 77.22 -57.16
C ARG A 464 41.92 77.13 -57.91
N ALA A 465 42.04 77.89 -59.00
CA ALA A 465 43.29 78.02 -59.72
C ALA A 465 44.20 79.03 -59.02
N VAL A 466 45.47 78.68 -58.85
CA VAL A 466 46.54 79.55 -58.36
C VAL A 466 47.58 79.64 -59.46
N VAL A 467 47.70 80.83 -60.07
CA VAL A 467 48.65 81.10 -61.15
C VAL A 467 49.67 82.09 -60.64
N THR A 468 50.93 81.68 -60.58
CA THR A 468 52.06 82.50 -60.14
C THR A 468 53.07 82.60 -61.28
N ASP A 469 53.74 83.75 -61.43
CA ASP A 469 54.86 83.92 -62.37
C ASP A 469 56.08 84.33 -61.55
N GLU A 470 57.02 83.40 -61.39
CA GLU A 470 58.27 83.63 -60.65
C GLU A 470 59.43 84.02 -61.60
N GLY A 471 59.12 84.25 -62.88
CA GLY A 471 60.09 84.58 -63.92
C GLY A 471 60.37 86.08 -64.05
N THR A 472 61.14 86.42 -65.08
CA THR A 472 61.39 87.83 -65.45
C THR A 472 60.53 88.22 -66.65
N LYS A 473 60.32 89.52 -66.90
CA LYS A 473 59.56 90.00 -68.09
C LYS A 473 60.06 89.44 -69.43
N ARG A 474 61.32 88.98 -69.51
CA ARG A 474 61.94 88.38 -70.72
C ARG A 474 61.90 86.84 -70.73
N LYS A 475 61.71 86.19 -69.58
CA LYS A 475 61.62 84.74 -69.41
C LYS A 475 60.58 84.42 -68.32
N PRO A 476 59.28 84.40 -68.68
CA PRO A 476 58.20 84.07 -67.73
C PRO A 476 58.35 82.63 -67.21
N ASP A 477 58.08 82.42 -65.93
CA ASP A 477 58.04 81.10 -65.28
C ASP A 477 56.68 80.92 -64.61
N VAL A 478 55.67 80.73 -65.47
CA VAL A 478 54.27 80.68 -65.04
C VAL A 478 53.93 79.29 -64.51
N GLN A 479 53.83 79.17 -63.19
CA GLN A 479 53.33 77.99 -62.52
C GLN A 479 51.81 78.04 -62.39
N ARG A 480 51.13 76.97 -62.81
CA ARG A 480 49.68 76.83 -62.75
C ARG A 480 49.33 75.67 -61.86
N ARG A 481 48.67 75.98 -60.75
CA ARG A 481 48.26 75.02 -59.74
C ARG A 481 46.76 75.07 -59.58
N VAL A 482 46.15 73.94 -59.27
CA VAL A 482 44.76 73.88 -58.82
C VAL A 482 44.77 73.36 -57.39
N VAL A 483 44.34 74.21 -56.45
CA VAL A 483 44.14 73.82 -55.05
C VAL A 483 42.73 73.26 -54.93
N VAL A 484 42.62 72.05 -54.41
CA VAL A 484 41.38 71.31 -54.23
C VAL A 484 41.17 71.12 -52.73
N ASP A 485 40.11 71.72 -52.22
CA ASP A 485 39.60 71.49 -50.87
C ASP A 485 38.47 70.47 -50.96
N VAL A 486 38.61 69.37 -50.24
CA VAL A 486 37.64 68.28 -50.16
C VAL A 486 37.14 68.21 -48.72
N THR A 487 35.82 68.21 -48.54
CA THR A 487 35.17 67.89 -47.27
C THR A 487 34.27 66.68 -47.45
N VAL A 488 34.21 65.82 -46.44
CA VAL A 488 33.33 64.65 -46.43
C VAL A 488 32.57 64.63 -45.12
N GLU A 489 31.25 64.61 -45.23
CA GLU A 489 30.33 64.44 -44.11
C GLU A 489 29.73 63.04 -44.17
N ALA A 490 29.61 62.38 -43.02
CA ALA A 490 28.99 61.07 -42.90
C ALA A 490 28.17 61.02 -41.60
N PRO A 491 26.83 60.99 -41.66
CA PRO A 491 26.01 60.94 -40.45
C PRO A 491 26.33 59.73 -39.58
N GLY A 492 26.56 59.96 -38.28
CA GLY A 492 26.98 58.92 -37.32
C GLY A 492 28.49 58.70 -37.23
N VAL A 493 29.31 59.46 -37.98
CA VAL A 493 30.77 59.44 -37.88
C VAL A 493 31.29 60.86 -37.69
N GLU A 494 31.79 61.18 -36.49
CA GLU A 494 32.22 62.54 -36.14
C GLU A 494 33.40 63.04 -36.98
N ALA A 495 34.35 62.16 -37.31
CA ALA A 495 35.55 62.51 -38.05
C ALA A 495 35.83 61.50 -39.17
N PRO A 496 35.15 61.61 -40.33
CA PRO A 496 35.38 60.72 -41.45
C PRO A 496 36.84 60.78 -41.90
N SER A 497 37.41 59.61 -42.19
CA SER A 497 38.77 59.49 -42.71
C SER A 497 38.80 58.45 -43.83
N GLY A 498 39.87 58.43 -44.62
CA GLY A 498 40.07 57.41 -45.64
C GLY A 498 40.61 57.94 -46.96
N PRO A 499 40.80 57.06 -47.95
CA PRO A 499 41.44 57.43 -49.19
C PRO A 499 40.51 58.26 -50.11
N VAL A 500 41.09 59.26 -50.74
CA VAL A 500 40.43 60.16 -51.70
C VAL A 500 41.27 60.20 -52.97
N VAL A 501 40.61 60.05 -54.11
CA VAL A 501 41.24 60.16 -55.44
C VAL A 501 40.74 61.42 -56.12
N VAL A 502 41.65 62.29 -56.53
CA VAL A 502 41.35 63.53 -57.27
C VAL A 502 41.88 63.42 -58.70
N ARG A 503 41.03 63.68 -59.68
CA ARG A 503 41.35 63.59 -61.11
C ARG A 503 41.10 64.93 -61.83
N LEU A 504 42.06 65.34 -62.66
CA LEU A 504 41.98 66.54 -63.51
C LEU A 504 42.76 66.27 -64.80
N ASP A 505 42.08 66.29 -65.96
CA ASP A 505 42.68 66.12 -67.30
C ASP A 505 43.67 64.96 -67.45
N GLY A 506 43.35 63.80 -66.87
CA GLY A 506 44.22 62.61 -66.91
C GLY A 506 45.32 62.59 -65.85
N GLN A 507 45.51 63.68 -65.09
CA GLN A 507 46.27 63.65 -63.84
C GLN A 507 45.41 63.01 -62.74
N GLU A 508 46.02 62.13 -61.96
CA GLU A 508 45.40 61.48 -60.80
C GLU A 508 46.30 61.69 -59.58
N VAL A 509 45.73 62.21 -58.50
CA VAL A 509 46.41 62.42 -57.22
C VAL A 509 45.61 61.75 -56.14
N GLU A 510 46.26 60.84 -55.41
CA GLU A 510 45.70 60.22 -54.23
C GLU A 510 46.03 61.05 -52.99
N GLY A 511 45.08 61.15 -52.07
CA GLY A 511 45.26 61.74 -50.76
C GLY A 511 44.48 60.98 -49.70
N ARG A 512 44.71 61.33 -48.44
CA ARG A 512 44.01 60.74 -47.30
C ARG A 512 43.24 61.84 -46.57
N LEU A 513 41.94 61.67 -46.48
CA LEU A 513 41.06 62.50 -45.68
C LEU A 513 41.32 62.22 -44.19
N GLU A 514 41.49 63.29 -43.42
CA GLU A 514 41.65 63.23 -41.96
C GLU A 514 40.75 64.29 -41.32
N GLY A 515 39.98 63.91 -40.29
CA GLY A 515 39.08 64.85 -39.62
C GLY A 515 37.99 65.44 -40.53
N GLY A 516 37.54 64.69 -41.55
CA GLY A 516 36.50 65.13 -42.49
C GLY A 516 36.98 66.07 -43.60
N ALA A 517 38.27 66.42 -43.67
CA ALA A 517 38.78 67.36 -44.69
C ALA A 517 40.13 66.91 -45.31
N LEU A 518 40.40 67.38 -46.53
CA LEU A 518 41.65 67.17 -47.25
C LEU A 518 41.91 68.35 -48.19
N ARG A 519 43.14 68.85 -48.20
CA ARG A 519 43.62 69.84 -49.17
C ARG A 519 44.71 69.23 -50.04
N LEU A 520 44.53 69.27 -51.35
CA LEU A 520 45.50 68.80 -52.34
C LEU A 520 45.84 69.91 -53.34
N VAL A 521 46.99 69.79 -53.99
CA VAL A 521 47.45 70.74 -55.01
C VAL A 521 47.89 69.97 -56.25
N LEU A 522 47.15 70.15 -57.34
CA LEU A 522 47.54 69.64 -58.66
C LEU A 522 48.41 70.68 -59.35
N ARG A 523 49.57 70.26 -59.86
CA ARG A 523 50.56 71.11 -60.51
C ARG A 523 50.53 70.92 -62.03
N ASP A 524 51.15 71.85 -62.75
CA ASP A 524 51.32 71.79 -64.20
C ASP A 524 50.00 71.71 -64.99
N VAL A 525 48.98 72.41 -64.49
CA VAL A 525 47.65 72.42 -65.10
C VAL A 525 47.60 73.38 -66.28
N SER A 526 47.12 72.90 -67.44
CA SER A 526 46.98 73.72 -68.64
C SER A 526 46.01 74.90 -68.42
N PRO A 527 46.11 76.02 -69.15
CA PRO A 527 45.10 77.07 -69.12
C PRO A 527 43.79 76.62 -69.76
N GLY A 528 42.65 76.94 -69.15
CA GLY A 528 41.36 76.51 -69.68
C GLY A 528 40.26 76.39 -68.64
N LYS A 529 39.14 75.79 -69.04
CA LYS A 529 38.10 75.31 -68.13
C LYS A 529 38.38 73.83 -67.88
N HIS A 530 38.45 73.47 -66.60
CA HIS A 530 38.74 72.11 -66.15
C HIS A 530 37.65 71.67 -65.18
N VAL A 531 37.49 70.36 -65.04
CA VAL A 531 36.61 69.75 -64.04
C VAL A 531 37.47 68.89 -63.13
N VAL A 532 37.54 69.27 -61.87
CA VAL A 532 38.13 68.44 -60.82
C VAL A 532 37.08 67.40 -60.43
N ARG A 533 37.41 66.12 -60.57
CA ARG A 533 36.56 65.01 -60.09
C ARG A 533 37.19 64.42 -58.84
N VAL A 534 36.42 64.31 -57.77
CA VAL A 534 36.86 63.75 -56.49
C VAL A 534 36.04 62.52 -56.18
N GLN A 535 36.73 61.46 -55.77
CA GLN A 535 36.13 60.23 -55.31
C GLN A 535 36.69 59.91 -53.92
N TYR A 536 35.84 60.00 -52.90
CA TYR A 536 36.12 59.39 -51.61
C TYR A 536 35.81 57.89 -51.73
N LEU A 537 36.78 57.03 -51.42
CA LEU A 537 36.64 55.59 -51.61
C LEU A 537 35.85 54.91 -50.47
N GLY A 538 35.64 55.60 -49.35
CA GLY A 538 34.97 55.06 -48.17
C GLY A 538 35.89 54.30 -47.21
N THR A 539 35.30 53.71 -46.19
CA THR A 539 35.90 52.80 -45.21
C THR A 539 35.02 51.57 -45.05
N GLU A 540 35.31 50.72 -44.07
CA GLU A 540 34.42 49.61 -43.69
C GLU A 540 33.03 50.08 -43.23
N VAL A 541 32.95 51.28 -42.66
CA VAL A 541 31.72 51.83 -42.03
C VAL A 541 31.11 52.96 -42.85
N VAL A 542 31.91 53.69 -43.63
CA VAL A 542 31.45 54.83 -44.43
C VAL A 542 31.48 54.46 -45.92
N GLU A 543 30.33 54.44 -46.58
CA GLU A 543 30.27 54.20 -48.02
C GLU A 543 30.91 55.36 -48.79
N GLY A 544 31.65 55.05 -49.86
CA GLY A 544 32.31 56.05 -50.69
C GLY A 544 31.35 56.95 -51.47
N SER A 545 31.77 58.18 -51.74
CA SER A 545 30.99 59.17 -52.48
C SER A 545 31.83 59.94 -53.50
N ARG A 546 31.16 60.62 -54.43
CA ARG A 546 31.81 61.36 -55.52
C ARG A 546 31.26 62.77 -55.60
N SER A 547 32.11 63.69 -56.04
CA SER A 547 31.75 65.07 -56.28
C SER A 547 32.69 65.70 -57.31
N SER A 548 32.33 66.87 -57.84
CA SER A 548 33.15 67.55 -58.83
C SER A 548 32.99 69.06 -58.74
N ALA A 549 34.05 69.77 -59.05
CA ALA A 549 34.07 71.23 -59.11
C ALA A 549 34.67 71.72 -60.43
N GLY A 550 34.02 72.68 -61.06
CA GLY A 550 34.58 73.39 -62.20
C GLY A 550 35.64 74.40 -61.75
N VAL A 551 36.76 74.48 -62.46
CA VAL A 551 37.81 75.47 -62.19
C VAL A 551 38.31 76.07 -63.51
N ARG A 552 38.54 77.38 -63.51
CA ARG A 552 39.11 78.09 -64.67
C ARG A 552 40.54 78.51 -64.35
N VAL A 553 41.50 78.00 -65.11
CA VAL A 553 42.92 78.33 -64.99
C VAL A 553 43.27 79.41 -65.99
N ALA A 554 43.71 80.57 -65.50
CA ALA A 554 44.08 81.70 -66.33
C ALA A 554 45.40 81.45 -67.10
N LYS A 555 45.55 82.08 -68.27
CA LYS A 555 46.79 82.00 -69.05
C LYS A 555 47.96 82.73 -68.39
N ARG A 556 47.68 83.80 -67.63
CA ARG A 556 48.63 84.65 -66.89
C ARG A 556 48.12 84.88 -65.46
N PRO A 557 48.99 85.25 -64.50
CA PRO A 557 48.56 85.71 -63.17
C PRO A 557 47.63 86.92 -63.30
N ALA A 558 46.77 87.14 -62.30
CA ALA A 558 46.08 88.43 -62.16
C ALA A 558 47.13 89.51 -61.83
N GLU A 559 47.03 90.69 -62.46
CA GLU A 559 47.88 91.85 -62.14
C GLU A 559 47.64 92.37 -60.72
#